data_AF-A0A930YTN8-F1
#
_entry.id   AF-A0A930YTN8-F1
#
_cell.length_a   1.000
_cell.length_b   1.000
_cell.length_c   1.000
_cell.angle_alpha   90.00
_cell.angle_beta   90.00
_cell.angle_gamma   90.00
#
_symmetry.space_group_name_H-M   'P 1'
#
loop_
_entity.id
_entity.type
_entity.pdbx_description
1 polymer ?
#
loop_
_entity_poly.entity_id
_entity_poly.type
_entity_poly.pdbx_seq_one_letter_code
_entity_poly.pdbx_strand_id
1 'polypeptide(L)' 'CSIGEAVSQCADADILIATTEAPASITCPYVSGVPFLTTIGKAAAEQQILDILK' A
#
# COMPACT_ATOMS: atom_id res chain seq x y z
N CYS A 1 -6.01 -9.50 7.60
CA CYS A 1 -7.03 -8.56 7.13
C CYS A 1 -7.41 -8.94 5.70
N SER A 2 -8.69 -9.05 5.37
CA SER A 2 -9.12 -9.31 3.98
C SER A 2 -9.03 -8.02 3.18
N ILE A 3 -8.70 -8.09 1.88
CA ILE A 3 -8.58 -6.88 1.03
C ILE A 3 -9.89 -6.05 0.98
N GLY A 4 -11.05 -6.68 1.21
CA GLY A 4 -12.34 -5.99 1.33
C GLY A 4 -12.45 -5.08 2.56
N GLU A 5 -11.77 -5.42 3.65
CA GLU A 5 -11.73 -4.61 4.89
C GLU A 5 -10.72 -3.45 4.77
N ALA A 6 -9.85 -3.50 3.76
CA ALA A 6 -8.86 -2.45 3.52
C ALA A 6 -9.55 -1.14 3.13
N VAL A 7 -10.71 -1.18 2.46
CA VAL A 7 -11.48 0.03 2.10
C VAL A 7 -11.98 0.76 3.35
N SER A 8 -12.46 0.03 4.35
CA SER A 8 -12.93 0.61 5.61
C SER A 8 -11.80 1.15 6.48
N GLN A 9 -10.65 0.45 6.50
CA GLN A 9 -9.49 0.88 7.30
C GLN A 9 -8.69 2.01 6.65
N CYS A 10 -8.79 2.13 5.32
CA CYS A 10 -8.21 3.19 4.53
C CYS A 10 -8.80 4.58 4.84
N ALA A 11 -9.98 4.66 5.46
CA ALA A 11 -10.55 5.92 5.93
C ALA A 11 -9.76 6.54 7.10
N ASP A 12 -9.10 5.70 7.90
CA ASP A 12 -8.33 6.11 9.10
C ASP A 12 -6.81 5.97 8.89
N ALA A 13 -6.38 5.51 7.71
CA ALA A 13 -4.98 5.23 7.42
C ALA A 13 -4.40 6.18 6.37
N ASP A 14 -3.19 6.68 6.60
CA ASP A 14 -2.47 7.55 5.66
C ASP A 14 -2.01 6.82 4.40
N ILE A 15 -1.79 5.50 4.49
CA ILE A 15 -1.29 4.67 3.38
C ILE A 15 -1.71 3.21 3.54
N LEU A 16 -2.06 2.57 2.42
CA LEU A 16 -2.22 1.12 2.34
C LEU A 16 -1.01 0.49 1.65
N ILE A 17 -0.39 -0.47 2.33
CA ILE A 17 0.65 -1.32 1.74
C ILE A 17 0.15 -2.75 1.67
N ALA A 18 0.00 -3.31 0.48
CA ALA A 18 -0.44 -4.71 0.32
C ALA A 18 0.26 -5.42 -0.84
N THR A 19 0.43 -6.73 -0.72
CA THR A 19 1.03 -7.59 -1.75
C THR A 19 0.02 -8.03 -2.82
N THR A 20 -1.24 -7.66 -2.64
CA THR A 20 -2.35 -7.89 -3.57
C THR A 20 -2.76 -6.59 -4.22
N GLU A 21 -3.29 -6.67 -5.43
CA GLU A 21 -3.85 -5.55 -6.18
C GLU A 21 -4.89 -4.78 -5.35
N ALA A 22 -4.83 -3.44 -5.44
CA ALA A 22 -5.71 -2.56 -4.71
C ALA A 22 -7.15 -2.69 -5.24
N PRO A 23 -8.16 -2.75 -4.37
CA PRO A 23 -9.54 -2.67 -4.82
C PRO A 23 -9.79 -1.29 -5.46
N ALA A 24 -10.48 -1.26 -6.60
CA ALA A 24 -10.71 -0.02 -7.38
C ALA A 24 -11.40 1.11 -6.59
N SER A 25 -12.04 0.77 -5.47
CA SER A 25 -12.80 1.67 -4.61
C SER A 25 -11.95 2.35 -3.52
N ILE A 26 -10.63 2.19 -3.52
CA ILE A 26 -9.79 2.71 -2.45
C ILE A 26 -9.44 4.18 -2.65
N THR A 27 -9.60 4.98 -1.59
CA THR A 27 -9.36 6.43 -1.60
C THR A 27 -8.02 6.86 -1.00
N CYS A 28 -7.34 5.97 -0.27
CA CYS A 28 -6.02 6.24 0.31
C CYS A 28 -4.89 5.83 -0.64
N PRO A 29 -3.70 6.44 -0.48
CA PRO A 29 -2.51 6.07 -1.23
C PRO A 29 -2.21 4.57 -1.09
N TYR A 30 -2.01 3.90 -2.22
CA TYR A 30 -1.65 2.49 -2.26
C TYR A 30 -0.20 2.30 -2.70
N VAL A 31 0.54 1.46 -1.98
CA VAL A 31 1.86 0.98 -2.37
C VAL A 31 1.86 -0.54 -2.45
N SER A 32 2.43 -1.07 -3.52
CA SER A 32 2.62 -2.50 -3.65
C SER A 32 3.67 -3.01 -2.66
N GLY A 33 3.27 -3.98 -1.85
CA GLY A 33 4.13 -4.69 -0.89
C GLY A 33 4.97 -5.81 -1.51
N VAL A 34 4.71 -6.20 -2.77
CA VAL A 34 5.41 -7.29 -3.46
C VAL A 34 6.94 -7.12 -3.49
N PRO A 35 7.50 -5.90 -3.70
CA PRO A 35 8.93 -5.66 -3.64
C PRO A 35 9.57 -5.96 -2.27
N PHE A 36 8.80 -5.91 -1.18
CA PHE A 36 9.29 -6.25 0.16
C PHE A 36 9.42 -7.76 0.36
N LEU A 37 8.58 -8.57 -0.27
CA LEU A 37 8.67 -10.04 -0.21
C LEU A 37 9.80 -10.59 -1.09
N THR A 38 9.96 -10.00 -2.27
CA THR A 38 10.93 -10.48 -3.27
C THR A 38 12.32 -9.87 -3.10
N THR A 39 12.45 -8.87 -2.21
CA THR A 39 13.62 -7.98 -2.03
C THR A 39 14.09 -7.23 -3.28
N ILE A 40 13.48 -7.48 -4.43
CA ILE A 40 13.73 -6.81 -5.70
C ILE A 40 12.89 -5.54 -5.74
N GLY A 41 13.53 -4.38 -5.85
CA GLY A 41 12.83 -3.09 -5.92
C GLY A 41 12.33 -2.56 -4.57
N LYS A 42 12.77 -3.16 -3.44
CA LYS A 42 12.45 -2.71 -2.07
C LYS A 42 12.73 -1.21 -1.89
N ALA A 43 13.89 -0.73 -2.33
CA ALA A 43 14.27 0.68 -2.21
C ALA A 43 13.31 1.62 -2.95
N ALA A 44 12.82 1.23 -4.13
CA ALA A 44 11.85 2.02 -4.89
C ALA A 44 10.47 2.04 -4.22
N ALA A 45 10.07 0.96 -3.55
CA ALA A 45 8.85 0.92 -2.76
C ALA A 45 8.99 1.77 -1.47
N GLU A 46 10.15 1.74 -0.81
CA GLU A 46 10.45 2.59 0.34
C GLU A 46 10.43 4.08 -0.02
N GLN A 47 11.02 4.45 -1.15
CA GLN A 47 10.95 5.85 -1.62
C GLN A 47 9.52 6.30 -1.92
N GLN A 48 8.67 5.42 -2.49
CA GLN A 48 7.26 5.74 -2.70
C GLN A 48 6.51 5.98 -1.39
N ILE A 49 6.75 5.14 -0.37
CA ILE A 49 6.15 5.32 0.96
C ILE A 49 6.59 6.66 1.56
N LEU A 50 7.89 6.97 1.48
CA LEU A 50 8.44 8.24 1.98
C LEU A 50 7.92 9.45 1.22
N ASP A 51 7.57 9.32 -0.06
CA ASP A 51 6.99 10.43 -0.84
C ASP A 51 5.52 10.68 -0.45
N ILE A 52 4.78 9.61 -0.15
CA ILE A 52 3.38 9.67 0.28
C ILE A 52 3.23 10.25 1.69
N LEU A 53 4.15 9.92 2.61
CA LEU A 53 4.10 10.33 4.02
C LEU A 53 4.70 11.74 4.30
N LYS A 54 4.94 12.56 3.28
CA LYS A 54 5.49 13.91 3.42
C LYS A 54 4.46 14.94 3.90
#